data_AF-F3M6H8-F1
#
_entry.id   AF-F3M6H8-F1
#
_cell.length_a   1.000
_cell.length_b   1.000
_cell.length_c   1.000
_cell.angle_alpha   90.00
_cell.angle_beta   90.00
_cell.angle_gamma   90.00
#
_symmetry.space_group_name_H-M   'P 1'
#
loop_
_entity.id
_entity.type
_entity.pdbx_description
1 polymer ?
#
loop_
_entity_poly.entity_id
_entity_poly.type
_entity_poly.pdbx_seq_one_letter_code
_entity_poly.pdbx_strand_id
1 'polypeptide(L)'
;MYIVSGPRPLPNGRNHMFGREDEEGYPPGYVRFMQRFGEGTYRGWMNVQLPDREVLQPFAEYGLWEHDDDSPITEPQIAECIAIGTTVDGDFLAVHPQTAQLLWLPRHAEHIQAILLQVQEQNDEGLYAAVLDEIYRQVYGSSQELAVYYEPWTGTRSHLFLRLPPGEDRPSLPELAGRCQASFPPDLSVENEYTCSLFYRELGGYVRFNYAYLQEVAVFYEQDAGQAFAVIEAWLLSNGCERIA
;
A
#
# COMPACT_ATOMS: atom_id res chain seq x y z
N MET A 1 11.04 7.66 -3.64
CA MET A 1 10.11 6.89 -2.78
C MET A 1 10.79 6.59 -1.45
N TYR A 2 10.12 6.87 -0.34
CA TYR A 2 10.55 6.45 1.00
C TYR A 2 10.16 4.99 1.25
N ILE A 3 11.02 4.19 1.87
CA ILE A 3 10.71 2.79 2.23
C ILE A 3 10.59 2.72 3.74
N VAL A 4 9.44 2.25 4.24
CA VAL A 4 9.08 2.34 5.66
C VAL A 4 9.87 1.37 6.54
N SER A 5 10.10 0.15 6.06
CA SER A 5 10.86 -0.88 6.76
C SER A 5 11.89 -1.55 5.83
N GLY A 6 12.78 -2.36 6.40
CA GLY A 6 13.75 -3.12 5.60
C GLY A 6 13.02 -3.99 4.57
N PRO A 7 13.31 -3.85 3.26
CA PRO A 7 12.63 -4.64 2.25
C PRO A 7 12.91 -6.13 2.46
N ARG A 8 11.92 -6.96 2.16
CA ARG A 8 12.08 -8.42 2.11
C ARG A 8 12.09 -8.86 0.65
N PRO A 9 13.22 -8.69 -0.06
CA PRO A 9 13.30 -9.07 -1.47
C PRO A 9 12.96 -10.55 -1.63
N LEU A 10 12.42 -10.90 -2.78
CA LEU A 10 12.20 -12.30 -3.12
C LEU A 10 13.57 -13.02 -3.06
N PRO A 11 13.70 -14.14 -2.32
CA PRO A 11 14.94 -14.90 -2.30
C PRO A 11 15.31 -15.29 -3.74
N ASN A 12 16.58 -15.19 -4.12
CA ASN A 12 17.09 -15.50 -5.47
C ASN A 12 16.69 -16.90 -6.03
N GLY A 13 16.14 -17.79 -5.20
CA GLY A 13 15.57 -19.09 -5.60
C GLY A 13 14.09 -19.07 -6.01
N ARG A 14 13.38 -17.92 -5.94
CA ARG A 14 11.98 -17.74 -6.37
C ARG A 14 11.83 -17.17 -7.79
N ASN A 15 12.86 -17.27 -8.63
CA ASN A 15 12.74 -17.16 -10.11
C ASN A 15 11.83 -18.24 -10.74
N HIS A 16 11.17 -19.06 -9.92
CA HIS A 16 10.15 -20.03 -10.31
C HIS A 16 8.72 -19.55 -10.02
N MET A 17 8.55 -18.40 -9.37
CA MET A 17 7.25 -17.90 -8.92
C MET A 17 6.60 -16.99 -9.96
N PHE A 18 7.41 -16.24 -10.70
CA PHE A 18 7.17 -15.96 -12.11
C PHE A 18 7.75 -17.17 -12.84
N GLY A 19 6.96 -18.05 -13.45
CA GLY A 19 7.54 -19.15 -14.23
C GLY A 19 8.51 -18.57 -15.27
N ARG A 20 9.54 -19.32 -15.68
CA ARG A 20 10.48 -18.87 -16.73
C ARG A 20 9.80 -18.49 -18.06
N GLU A 21 8.56 -18.95 -18.27
CA GLU A 21 7.71 -18.63 -19.42
C GLU A 21 6.68 -17.52 -19.12
N ASP A 22 6.55 -17.05 -17.87
CA ASP A 22 5.55 -16.07 -17.45
C ASP A 22 6.10 -14.64 -17.30
N GLU A 23 7.42 -14.44 -17.22
CA GLU A 23 7.99 -13.08 -17.10
C GLU A 23 7.62 -12.18 -18.30
N GLU A 24 7.37 -12.76 -19.47
CA GLU A 24 6.98 -12.03 -20.69
C GLU A 24 5.57 -11.43 -20.61
N GLY A 25 4.71 -11.91 -19.69
CA GLY A 25 3.33 -11.44 -19.53
C GLY A 25 3.13 -10.33 -18.49
N TYR A 26 4.15 -10.03 -17.68
CA TYR A 26 4.06 -9.01 -16.63
C TYR A 26 4.75 -7.70 -17.04
N PRO A 27 4.29 -6.55 -16.52
CA PRO A 27 5.01 -5.29 -16.64
C PRO A 27 6.46 -5.43 -16.09
N PRO A 28 7.50 -5.16 -16.90
CA PRO A 28 8.89 -5.25 -16.44
C PRO A 28 9.21 -4.38 -15.21
N GLY A 29 8.46 -3.28 -15.02
CA GLY A 29 8.55 -2.47 -13.80
C GLY A 29 8.10 -3.24 -12.55
N TYR A 30 6.96 -3.95 -12.63
CA TYR A 30 6.40 -4.74 -11.55
C TYR A 30 7.35 -5.86 -11.09
N VAL A 31 7.90 -6.63 -12.03
CA VAL A 31 8.80 -7.76 -11.70
C VAL A 31 10.01 -7.28 -10.89
N ARG A 32 10.67 -6.20 -11.34
CA ARG A 32 11.81 -5.60 -10.62
C ARG A 32 11.40 -5.02 -9.27
N PHE A 33 10.26 -4.35 -9.21
CA PHE A 33 9.73 -3.81 -7.97
C PHE A 33 9.53 -4.92 -6.91
N MET A 34 8.93 -6.05 -7.33
CA MET A 34 8.75 -7.23 -6.47
C MET A 34 10.05 -7.90 -6.06
N GLN A 35 11.02 -8.03 -6.99
CA GLN A 35 12.34 -8.58 -6.67
C GLN A 35 13.05 -7.76 -5.59
N ARG A 36 12.93 -6.44 -5.64
CA ARG A 36 13.64 -5.53 -4.74
C ARG A 36 12.92 -5.31 -3.42
N PHE A 37 11.63 -5.04 -3.45
CA PHE A 37 10.88 -4.60 -2.27
C PHE A 37 9.98 -5.68 -1.68
N GLY A 38 9.64 -6.72 -2.46
CA GLY A 38 8.65 -7.73 -2.09
C GLY A 38 7.23 -7.17 -2.07
N GLU A 39 6.30 -7.94 -1.51
CA GLU A 39 4.91 -7.51 -1.28
C GLU A 39 4.85 -6.34 -0.31
N GLY A 40 3.80 -5.52 -0.41
CA GLY A 40 3.70 -4.33 0.40
C GLY A 40 2.57 -3.39 -0.02
N THR A 41 2.42 -2.31 0.72
CA THR A 41 1.39 -1.30 0.46
C THR A 41 2.04 -0.02 -0.08
N TYR A 42 1.65 0.39 -1.28
CA TYR A 42 2.04 1.64 -1.92
C TYR A 42 1.11 2.77 -1.49
N ARG A 43 1.68 3.78 -0.82
CA ARG A 43 1.01 5.03 -0.38
C ARG A 43 -0.34 4.80 0.35
N GLY A 44 -0.47 3.67 1.03
CA GLY A 44 -1.66 3.30 1.79
C GLY A 44 -2.90 2.90 0.97
N TRP A 45 -2.85 2.89 -0.37
CA TRP A 45 -4.04 2.66 -1.20
C TRP A 45 -3.97 1.37 -2.05
N MET A 46 -2.79 0.99 -2.51
CA MET A 46 -2.57 -0.20 -3.35
C MET A 46 -1.69 -1.21 -2.63
N ASN A 47 -2.19 -2.42 -2.48
CA ASN A 47 -1.40 -3.57 -2.07
C ASN A 47 -0.76 -4.17 -3.32
N VAL A 48 0.56 -4.11 -3.40
CA VAL A 48 1.34 -4.80 -4.44
C VAL A 48 1.66 -6.20 -3.93
N GLN A 49 1.20 -7.21 -4.66
CA GLN A 49 1.17 -8.59 -4.20
C GLN A 49 1.91 -9.50 -5.17
N LEU A 50 2.19 -10.74 -4.76
CA LEU A 50 2.66 -11.76 -5.68
C LEU A 50 1.55 -12.11 -6.70
N PRO A 51 1.89 -12.58 -7.91
CA PRO A 51 0.89 -12.95 -8.90
C PRO A 51 -0.01 -14.06 -8.36
N ASP A 52 -1.33 -13.82 -8.37
CA ASP A 52 -2.35 -14.75 -7.94
C ASP A 52 -3.27 -15.10 -9.12
N ARG A 53 -3.22 -16.37 -9.54
CA ARG A 53 -3.99 -16.91 -10.67
C ARG A 53 -5.36 -17.46 -10.26
N GLU A 54 -5.62 -17.56 -8.97
CA GLU A 54 -6.79 -18.25 -8.42
C GLU A 54 -7.84 -17.26 -7.96
N VAL A 55 -7.43 -16.10 -7.42
CA VAL A 55 -8.36 -15.14 -6.80
C VAL A 55 -9.45 -14.64 -7.74
N LEU A 56 -9.18 -14.53 -9.05
CA LEU A 56 -10.15 -14.05 -10.04
C LEU A 56 -11.02 -15.16 -10.65
N GLN A 57 -10.66 -16.43 -10.51
CA GLN A 57 -11.40 -17.55 -11.12
C GLN A 57 -12.89 -17.59 -10.73
N PRO A 58 -13.29 -17.36 -9.46
CA PRO A 58 -14.69 -17.41 -9.09
C PRO A 58 -15.57 -16.35 -9.76
N PHE A 59 -14.98 -15.30 -10.32
CA PHE A 59 -15.73 -14.17 -10.88
C PHE A 59 -16.09 -14.35 -12.36
N ALA A 60 -15.51 -15.32 -13.06
CA ALA A 60 -15.79 -15.59 -14.48
C ALA A 60 -17.19 -16.15 -14.76
N GLU A 61 -17.93 -16.53 -13.72
CA GLU A 61 -19.31 -17.01 -13.81
C GLU A 61 -20.25 -16.28 -12.83
N TYR A 62 -19.73 -15.27 -12.13
CA TYR A 62 -20.49 -14.55 -11.10
C TYR A 62 -21.35 -13.42 -11.67
N GLY A 63 -21.04 -12.94 -12.89
CA GLY A 63 -21.69 -11.77 -13.48
C GLY A 63 -21.44 -10.49 -12.68
N LEU A 64 -20.25 -10.34 -12.10
CA LEU A 64 -19.93 -9.15 -11.29
C LEU A 64 -19.79 -7.88 -12.15
N TRP A 65 -19.27 -8.03 -13.37
CA TRP A 65 -19.04 -6.96 -14.32
C TRP A 65 -19.86 -7.15 -15.59
N GLU A 66 -20.26 -6.05 -16.19
CA GLU A 66 -20.92 -6.02 -17.49
C GLU A 66 -19.88 -6.13 -18.61
N HIS A 67 -20.18 -7.00 -19.58
CA HIS A 67 -19.35 -7.21 -20.77
C HIS A 67 -20.14 -6.83 -22.02
N ASP A 68 -19.61 -5.87 -22.76
CA ASP A 68 -20.10 -5.38 -24.04
C ASP A 68 -18.99 -5.40 -25.11
N ASP A 69 -19.27 -4.86 -26.29
CA ASP A 69 -18.33 -4.84 -27.42
C ASP A 69 -17.06 -4.01 -27.15
N ASP A 70 -17.09 -3.10 -26.17
CA ASP A 70 -15.97 -2.23 -25.79
C ASP A 70 -15.15 -2.79 -24.62
N SER A 71 -15.57 -3.92 -24.04
CA SER A 71 -14.92 -4.54 -22.90
C SER A 71 -13.55 -5.12 -23.26
N PRO A 72 -12.50 -4.89 -22.44
CA PRO A 72 -11.14 -5.28 -22.80
C PRO A 72 -10.90 -6.80 -22.77
N ILE A 73 -11.76 -7.51 -22.05
CA ILE A 73 -11.81 -8.97 -21.95
C ILE A 73 -13.26 -9.43 -21.87
N THR A 74 -13.49 -10.68 -22.23
CA THR A 74 -14.77 -11.37 -22.04
C THR A 74 -14.90 -11.89 -20.60
N GLU A 75 -16.13 -12.21 -20.17
CA GLU A 75 -16.38 -12.75 -18.83
C GLU A 75 -15.58 -14.04 -18.53
N PRO A 76 -15.53 -15.04 -19.43
CA PRO A 76 -14.73 -16.25 -19.18
C PRO A 76 -13.23 -15.97 -19.04
N GLN A 77 -12.72 -14.92 -19.69
CA GLN A 77 -11.31 -14.52 -19.62
C GLN A 77 -10.91 -13.92 -18.26
N ILE A 78 -11.88 -13.59 -17.40
CA ILE A 78 -11.59 -13.17 -16.02
C ILE A 78 -10.85 -14.29 -15.27
N ALA A 79 -11.20 -15.56 -15.50
CA ALA A 79 -10.54 -16.69 -14.85
C ALA A 79 -9.09 -16.92 -15.31
N GLU A 80 -8.70 -16.32 -16.44
CA GLU A 80 -7.34 -16.38 -16.97
C GLU A 80 -6.48 -15.22 -16.44
N CYS A 81 -7.10 -14.19 -15.83
CA CYS A 81 -6.40 -13.03 -15.30
C CYS A 81 -5.57 -13.39 -14.07
N ILE A 82 -4.41 -12.76 -13.96
CA ILE A 82 -3.50 -12.90 -12.85
C ILE A 82 -3.52 -11.60 -12.06
N ALA A 83 -4.05 -11.63 -10.83
CA ALA A 83 -4.04 -10.47 -9.95
C ALA A 83 -2.62 -10.20 -9.47
N ILE A 84 -2.19 -8.94 -9.54
CA ILE A 84 -0.86 -8.48 -9.09
C ILE A 84 -0.96 -7.38 -8.02
N GLY A 85 -2.18 -6.91 -7.74
CA GLY A 85 -2.44 -6.03 -6.63
C GLY A 85 -3.93 -5.86 -6.34
N THR A 86 -4.21 -5.29 -5.17
CA THR A 86 -5.57 -4.99 -4.71
C THR A 86 -5.62 -3.62 -4.03
N THR A 87 -6.70 -2.87 -4.22
CA THR A 87 -6.91 -1.64 -3.45
C THR A 87 -7.42 -1.92 -2.04
N VAL A 88 -7.32 -0.93 -1.17
CA VAL A 88 -7.99 -0.95 0.14
C VAL A 88 -9.53 -1.04 0.04
N ASP A 89 -10.10 -0.63 -1.10
CA ASP A 89 -11.54 -0.72 -1.38
C ASP A 89 -11.95 -2.11 -1.91
N GLY A 90 -10.97 -2.91 -2.34
CA GLY A 90 -11.15 -4.27 -2.82
C GLY A 90 -11.25 -4.40 -4.35
N ASP A 91 -10.79 -3.39 -5.10
CA ASP A 91 -10.59 -3.49 -6.55
C ASP A 91 -9.36 -4.34 -6.86
N PHE A 92 -9.34 -5.01 -8.00
CA PHE A 92 -8.18 -5.76 -8.45
C PHE A 92 -7.41 -5.03 -9.55
N LEU A 93 -6.10 -5.08 -9.45
CA LEU A 93 -5.18 -4.80 -10.54
C LEU A 93 -4.66 -6.15 -11.07
N ALA A 94 -4.92 -6.46 -12.33
CA ALA A 94 -4.59 -7.75 -12.91
C ALA A 94 -3.92 -7.61 -14.27
N VAL A 95 -3.26 -8.69 -14.71
CA VAL A 95 -2.75 -8.82 -16.07
C VAL A 95 -3.42 -10.01 -16.75
N HIS A 96 -3.69 -9.89 -18.05
CA HIS A 96 -4.18 -11.01 -18.84
C HIS A 96 -3.02 -11.61 -19.66
N PRO A 97 -2.68 -12.91 -19.50
CA PRO A 97 -1.47 -13.51 -20.07
C PRO A 97 -1.33 -13.37 -21.59
N GLN A 98 -2.43 -13.39 -22.32
CA GLN A 98 -2.42 -13.37 -23.79
C GLN A 98 -2.34 -11.95 -24.37
N THR A 99 -2.77 -10.94 -23.62
CA THR A 99 -2.81 -9.55 -24.09
C THR A 99 -1.70 -8.70 -23.49
N ALA A 100 -1.09 -9.18 -22.40
CA ALA A 100 -0.14 -8.43 -21.56
C ALA A 100 -0.67 -7.04 -21.14
N GLN A 101 -1.99 -6.84 -21.20
CA GLN A 101 -2.64 -5.61 -20.79
C GLN A 101 -2.83 -5.61 -19.29
N LEU A 102 -2.64 -4.43 -18.70
CA LEU A 102 -2.97 -4.17 -17.31
C LEU A 102 -4.46 -3.84 -17.23
N LEU A 103 -5.18 -4.56 -16.38
CA LEU A 103 -6.63 -4.49 -16.23
C LEU A 103 -6.98 -4.02 -14.83
N TRP A 104 -7.96 -3.13 -14.75
CA TRP A 104 -8.59 -2.69 -13.53
C TRP A 104 -9.97 -3.33 -13.42
N LEU A 105 -10.19 -4.10 -12.36
CA LEU A 105 -11.45 -4.76 -12.08
C LEU A 105 -12.06 -4.12 -10.82
N PRO A 106 -12.91 -3.09 -10.99
CA PRO A 106 -13.43 -2.31 -9.86
C PRO A 106 -14.50 -3.08 -9.11
N ARG A 107 -14.46 -3.09 -7.78
CA ARG A 107 -15.50 -3.73 -6.96
C ARG A 107 -16.82 -2.94 -6.98
N HIS A 108 -16.72 -1.62 -7.18
CA HIS A 108 -17.82 -0.68 -7.04
C HIS A 108 -18.23 -0.03 -8.36
N ALA A 109 -17.82 -0.59 -9.50
CA ALA A 109 -18.27 -0.16 -10.81
C ALA A 109 -18.52 -1.36 -11.72
N GLU A 110 -19.32 -1.15 -12.77
CA GLU A 110 -19.88 -2.21 -13.61
C GLU A 110 -18.90 -2.69 -14.68
N HIS A 111 -17.92 -1.88 -15.10
CA HIS A 111 -17.04 -2.21 -16.23
C HIS A 111 -15.58 -2.40 -15.84
N ILE A 112 -14.97 -3.44 -16.39
CA ILE A 112 -13.52 -3.66 -16.37
C ILE A 112 -12.85 -2.67 -17.32
N GLN A 113 -11.74 -2.07 -16.89
CA GLN A 113 -11.02 -1.07 -17.66
C GLN A 113 -9.64 -1.57 -18.04
N ALA A 114 -9.22 -1.36 -19.29
CA ALA A 114 -7.81 -1.47 -19.64
C ALA A 114 -7.07 -0.21 -19.19
N ILE A 115 -6.02 -0.39 -18.41
CA ILE A 115 -5.12 0.70 -18.02
C ILE A 115 -4.18 0.99 -19.19
N LEU A 116 -4.29 2.20 -19.74
CA LEU A 116 -3.41 2.67 -20.78
C LEU A 116 -2.15 3.27 -20.14
N LEU A 117 -1.06 2.53 -20.16
CA LEU A 117 0.24 3.03 -19.73
C LEU A 117 0.82 3.92 -20.84
N GLN A 118 0.79 5.24 -20.64
CA GLN A 118 1.44 6.19 -21.54
C GLN A 118 2.97 6.20 -21.37
N VAL A 119 3.46 5.65 -20.25
CA VAL A 119 4.88 5.56 -19.95
C VAL A 119 5.43 4.35 -20.66
N GLN A 120 6.31 4.56 -21.63
CA GLN A 120 7.11 3.50 -22.21
C GLN A 120 7.91 2.88 -21.06
N GLU A 121 7.56 1.66 -20.63
CA GLU A 121 8.24 0.99 -19.51
C GLU A 121 9.71 0.70 -19.84
N GLN A 122 10.56 1.71 -19.73
CA GLN A 122 12.00 1.55 -19.85
C GLN A 122 12.52 1.11 -18.49
N ASN A 123 12.65 -0.21 -18.32
CA ASN A 123 13.54 -0.95 -17.41
C ASN A 123 13.89 -0.42 -15.99
N ASP A 124 13.20 0.59 -15.46
CA ASP A 124 13.54 1.28 -14.22
C ASP A 124 12.48 1.01 -13.14
N GLU A 125 12.95 0.77 -11.92
CA GLU A 125 12.13 0.50 -10.73
C GLU A 125 11.36 1.73 -10.27
N GLY A 126 11.92 2.93 -10.44
CA GLY A 126 11.23 4.19 -10.15
C GLY A 126 9.98 4.37 -11.03
N LEU A 127 9.92 3.62 -12.12
CA LEU A 127 8.86 3.67 -13.10
C LEU A 127 7.60 2.92 -12.64
N TYR A 128 7.71 1.83 -11.88
CA TYR A 128 6.50 1.13 -11.42
C TYR A 128 5.72 1.95 -10.38
N ALA A 129 6.41 2.67 -9.49
CA ALA A 129 5.76 3.64 -8.61
C ALA A 129 5.04 4.74 -9.41
N ALA A 130 5.65 5.24 -10.49
CA ALA A 130 5.01 6.19 -11.39
C ALA A 130 3.82 5.58 -12.15
N VAL A 131 3.88 4.30 -12.52
CA VAL A 131 2.74 3.54 -13.08
C VAL A 131 1.59 3.46 -12.08
N LEU A 132 1.87 3.18 -10.81
CA LEU A 132 0.86 3.19 -9.75
C LEU A 132 0.25 4.59 -9.55
N ASP A 133 1.06 5.65 -9.56
CA ASP A 133 0.54 7.02 -9.48
C ASP A 133 -0.34 7.38 -10.70
N GLU A 134 0.01 6.89 -11.89
CA GLU A 134 -0.76 7.10 -13.12
C GLU A 134 -2.08 6.30 -13.10
N ILE A 135 -2.07 5.06 -12.62
CA ILE A 135 -3.29 4.26 -12.38
C ILE A 135 -4.19 5.01 -11.41
N TYR A 136 -3.64 5.50 -10.29
CA TYR A 136 -4.40 6.28 -9.32
C TYR A 136 -5.07 7.50 -9.98
N ARG A 137 -4.32 8.24 -10.81
CA ARG A 137 -4.84 9.40 -11.54
C ARG A 137 -5.96 9.04 -12.51
N GLN A 138 -5.84 7.91 -13.22
CA GLN A 138 -6.86 7.45 -14.16
C GLN A 138 -8.14 7.01 -13.43
N VAL A 139 -8.01 6.24 -12.35
CA VAL A 139 -9.14 5.65 -11.62
C VAL A 139 -9.85 6.66 -10.72
N TYR A 140 -9.10 7.47 -9.97
CA TYR A 140 -9.66 8.41 -8.99
C TYR A 140 -9.76 9.86 -9.51
N GLY A 141 -9.37 10.11 -10.76
CA GLY A 141 -9.48 11.41 -11.42
C GLY A 141 -8.63 12.53 -10.78
N SER A 142 -7.69 12.18 -9.89
CA SER A 142 -6.86 13.13 -9.15
C SER A 142 -5.46 12.58 -8.92
N SER A 143 -4.47 13.45 -8.78
CA SER A 143 -3.11 13.05 -8.41
C SER A 143 -2.93 13.13 -6.90
N GLN A 144 -2.27 12.14 -6.30
CA GLN A 144 -1.89 12.25 -4.89
C GLN A 144 -0.68 13.17 -4.71
N GLU A 145 -0.90 14.34 -4.11
CA GLU A 145 0.15 15.34 -3.83
C GLU A 145 1.01 15.00 -2.61
N LEU A 146 0.59 14.03 -1.79
CA LEU A 146 1.31 13.61 -0.59
C LEU A 146 2.66 12.95 -0.93
N ALA A 147 3.45 12.63 0.08
CA ALA A 147 4.72 11.96 -0.17
C ALA A 147 4.54 10.55 -0.77
N VAL A 148 5.54 10.13 -1.56
CA VAL A 148 5.61 8.80 -2.17
C VAL A 148 6.36 7.85 -1.23
N TYR A 149 5.66 6.86 -0.69
CA TYR A 149 6.22 5.85 0.20
C TYR A 149 5.70 4.44 -0.09
N TYR A 150 6.46 3.43 0.35
CA TYR A 150 6.12 2.02 0.26
C TYR A 150 6.33 1.33 1.61
N GLU A 151 5.35 0.52 2.02
CA GLU A 151 5.35 -0.28 3.24
C GLU A 151 5.52 -1.77 2.90
N PRO A 152 6.75 -2.32 2.88
CA PRO A 152 6.95 -3.76 2.69
C PRO A 152 6.24 -4.60 3.74
N TRP A 153 5.67 -5.73 3.32
CA TRP A 153 5.09 -6.72 4.22
C TRP A 153 6.18 -7.68 4.71
N THR A 154 6.86 -7.28 5.78
CA THR A 154 7.97 -8.04 6.37
C THR A 154 7.50 -9.31 7.09
N GLY A 155 6.26 -9.30 7.60
CA GLY A 155 5.70 -10.35 8.47
C GLY A 155 6.16 -10.24 9.93
N THR A 156 6.98 -9.25 10.26
CA THR A 156 7.50 -8.98 11.60
C THR A 156 6.95 -7.69 12.21
N ARG A 157 6.14 -6.94 11.46
CA ARG A 157 5.49 -5.72 11.93
C ARG A 157 4.54 -6.00 13.08
N SER A 158 4.65 -5.22 14.14
CA SER A 158 3.73 -5.16 15.27
C SER A 158 3.11 -3.77 15.36
N HIS A 159 2.12 -3.63 16.24
CA HIS A 159 1.45 -2.37 16.48
C HIS A 159 1.06 -2.22 17.95
N LEU A 160 1.05 -0.97 18.41
CA LEU A 160 0.51 -0.57 19.70
C LEU A 160 -0.55 0.50 19.47
N PHE A 161 -1.77 0.26 19.94
CA PHE A 161 -2.81 1.27 19.99
C PHE A 161 -2.86 1.91 21.38
N LEU A 162 -2.84 3.23 21.37
CA LEU A 162 -2.99 4.09 22.53
C LEU A 162 -4.21 4.99 22.32
N ARG A 163 -4.79 5.39 23.44
CA ARG A 163 -5.89 6.35 23.49
C ARG A 163 -5.42 7.65 24.14
N LEU A 164 -5.69 8.79 23.52
CA LEU A 164 -5.65 10.10 24.14
C LEU A 164 -7.06 10.45 24.65
N PRO A 165 -7.30 10.42 25.98
CA PRO A 165 -8.61 10.77 26.52
C PRO A 165 -8.93 12.24 26.29
N PRO A 166 -10.22 12.59 26.10
CA PRO A 166 -10.62 13.99 26.03
C PRO A 166 -10.43 14.69 27.39
N GLY A 167 -10.08 15.97 27.37
CA GLY A 167 -10.00 16.82 28.56
C GLY A 167 -9.63 18.26 28.22
N GLU A 168 -10.17 19.24 28.96
CA GLU A 168 -9.98 20.67 28.69
C GLU A 168 -8.52 21.13 28.84
N ASP A 169 -7.74 20.48 29.71
CA ASP A 169 -6.31 20.77 29.93
C ASP A 169 -5.36 19.83 29.16
N ARG A 170 -5.89 18.98 28.27
CA ARG A 170 -5.10 18.02 27.49
C ARG A 170 -4.85 18.54 26.08
N PRO A 171 -3.69 18.24 25.48
CA PRO A 171 -3.47 18.59 24.07
C PRO A 171 -4.51 17.89 23.19
N SER A 172 -4.93 18.57 22.14
CA SER A 172 -5.61 17.92 21.02
C SER A 172 -4.67 16.95 20.29
N LEU A 173 -5.22 16.03 19.51
CA LEU A 173 -4.40 15.09 18.74
C LEU A 173 -3.42 15.78 17.77
N PRO A 174 -3.81 16.84 17.03
CA PRO A 174 -2.87 17.60 16.20
C PRO A 174 -1.77 18.30 16.99
N GLU A 175 -2.09 18.85 18.17
CA GLU A 175 -1.06 19.45 19.05
C GLU A 175 -0.09 18.39 19.56
N LEU A 176 -0.59 17.19 19.91
CA LEU A 176 0.24 16.07 20.31
C LEU A 176 1.14 15.60 19.15
N ALA A 177 0.60 15.52 17.93
CA ALA A 177 1.36 15.17 16.73
C ALA A 177 2.50 16.17 16.48
N GLY A 178 2.22 17.48 16.55
CA GLY A 178 3.24 18.52 16.41
C GLY A 178 4.32 18.47 17.49
N ARG A 179 3.94 18.18 18.76
CA ARG A 179 4.90 17.97 19.85
C ARG A 179 5.74 16.70 19.65
N CYS A 180 5.14 15.65 19.12
CA CYS A 180 5.82 14.39 18.81
C CYS A 180 6.85 14.62 17.71
N GLN A 181 6.46 15.27 16.62
CA GLN A 181 7.34 15.64 15.51
C GLN A 181 8.51 16.53 15.96
N ALA A 182 8.28 17.46 16.89
CA ALA A 182 9.34 18.31 17.43
C ALA A 182 10.32 17.54 18.34
N SER A 183 9.82 16.56 19.10
CA SER A 183 10.63 15.74 20.02
C SER A 183 11.40 14.64 19.27
N PHE A 184 10.78 14.09 18.22
CA PHE A 184 11.31 13.05 17.35
C PHE A 184 11.09 13.50 15.89
N PRO A 185 12.06 14.21 15.29
CA PRO A 185 11.96 14.59 13.88
C PRO A 185 11.85 13.34 13.00
N PRO A 186 10.77 13.17 12.21
CA PRO A 186 10.59 11.99 11.38
C PRO A 186 11.40 12.07 10.09
N ASP A 187 11.70 10.91 9.50
CA ASP A 187 12.31 10.82 8.18
C ASP A 187 11.34 11.26 7.07
N LEU A 188 10.04 11.02 7.30
CA LEU A 188 8.95 11.45 6.43
C LEU A 188 7.71 11.77 7.27
N SER A 189 6.97 12.81 6.88
CA SER A 189 5.63 13.10 7.44
C SER A 189 4.59 13.11 6.34
N VAL A 190 3.46 12.47 6.59
CA VAL A 190 2.26 12.50 5.73
C VAL A 190 1.09 12.94 6.60
N GLU A 191 0.55 14.10 6.31
CA GLU A 191 -0.54 14.70 7.09
C GLU A 191 -1.64 15.20 6.16
N ASN A 192 -2.89 14.93 6.53
CA ASN A 192 -4.09 15.44 5.88
C ASN A 192 -5.16 15.72 6.96
N GLU A 193 -6.38 16.07 6.53
CA GLU A 193 -7.48 16.40 7.45
C GLU A 193 -7.91 15.25 8.38
N TYR A 194 -7.56 13.99 8.06
CA TYR A 194 -7.98 12.79 8.80
C TYR A 194 -6.85 12.10 9.56
N THR A 195 -5.59 12.33 9.21
CA THR A 195 -4.46 11.63 9.85
C THR A 195 -3.16 12.40 9.77
N CYS A 196 -2.27 12.15 10.72
CA CYS A 196 -0.85 12.48 10.64
C CYS A 196 -0.01 11.23 10.90
N SER A 197 0.83 10.86 9.95
CA SER A 197 1.74 9.71 10.01
C SER A 197 3.18 10.20 9.99
N LEU A 198 3.89 9.98 11.10
CA LEU A 198 5.30 10.33 11.27
C LEU A 198 6.14 9.06 11.11
N PHE A 199 6.89 8.96 10.02
CA PHE A 199 7.66 7.76 9.68
C PHE A 199 9.09 7.83 10.21
N TYR A 200 9.59 6.70 10.70
CA TYR A 200 10.92 6.57 11.27
C TYR A 200 11.60 5.29 10.78
N ARG A 201 12.79 5.42 10.18
CA ARG A 201 13.59 4.28 9.71
C ARG A 201 14.02 3.38 10.85
N GLU A 202 14.39 3.97 12.00
CA GLU A 202 14.79 3.22 13.19
C GLU A 202 13.64 2.39 13.78
N LEU A 203 12.40 2.80 13.51
CA LEU A 203 11.21 2.05 13.92
C LEU A 203 10.83 0.95 12.92
N GLY A 204 11.30 1.07 11.67
CA GLY A 204 10.77 0.31 10.55
C GLY A 204 9.26 0.56 10.38
N GLY A 205 8.80 1.78 10.65
CA GLY A 205 7.38 2.04 10.85
C GLY A 205 7.05 3.52 11.03
N TYR A 206 5.94 3.79 11.70
CA TYR A 206 5.43 5.15 11.91
C TYR A 206 4.55 5.27 13.14
N VAL A 207 4.42 6.51 13.63
CA VAL A 207 3.39 6.90 14.59
C VAL A 207 2.25 7.55 13.82
N ARG A 208 1.04 7.04 13.98
CA ARG A 208 -0.20 7.56 13.37
C ARG A 208 -1.05 8.24 14.42
N PHE A 209 -1.41 9.48 14.17
CA PHE A 209 -2.41 10.25 14.91
C PHE A 209 -3.68 10.29 14.07
N ASN A 210 -4.75 9.66 14.56
CA ASN A 210 -6.02 9.55 13.85
C ASN A 210 -6.93 10.75 14.11
N TYR A 211 -6.87 11.77 13.26
CA TYR A 211 -7.68 12.98 13.39
C TYR A 211 -9.17 12.74 13.14
N ALA A 212 -9.56 11.66 12.45
CA ALA A 212 -10.98 11.31 12.28
C ALA A 212 -11.63 10.86 13.60
N TYR A 213 -10.93 10.05 14.41
CA TYR A 213 -11.45 9.60 15.73
C TYR A 213 -11.01 10.47 16.91
N LEU A 214 -10.07 11.40 16.70
CA LEU A 214 -9.55 12.40 17.65
C LEU A 214 -8.90 11.86 18.93
N GLN A 215 -8.91 10.54 19.16
CA GLN A 215 -8.40 9.92 20.38
C GLN A 215 -7.42 8.79 20.12
N GLU A 216 -7.31 8.29 18.89
CA GLU A 216 -6.46 7.13 18.62
C GLU A 216 -5.06 7.56 18.18
N VAL A 217 -4.06 7.02 18.86
CA VAL A 217 -2.65 7.06 18.45
C VAL A 217 -2.19 5.62 18.24
N ALA A 218 -1.57 5.32 17.11
CA ALA A 218 -1.02 4.01 16.81
C ALA A 218 0.47 4.09 16.54
N VAL A 219 1.25 3.17 17.12
CA VAL A 219 2.68 3.01 16.80
C VAL A 219 2.82 1.72 16.02
N PHE A 220 3.21 1.80 14.75
CA PHE A 220 3.55 0.66 13.90
C PHE A 220 5.07 0.52 13.89
N TYR A 221 5.58 -0.68 14.14
CA TYR A 221 7.02 -0.90 14.31
C TYR A 221 7.43 -2.33 13.94
N GLU A 222 8.68 -2.53 13.56
CA GLU A 222 9.26 -3.87 13.43
C GLU A 222 9.63 -4.44 14.81
N GLN A 223 9.46 -5.75 15.02
CA GLN A 223 9.72 -6.38 16.32
C GLN A 223 11.15 -6.16 16.86
N ASP A 224 12.13 -5.91 16.00
CA ASP A 224 13.52 -5.63 16.35
C ASP A 224 13.81 -4.13 16.60
N ALA A 225 12.83 -3.24 16.41
CA ALA A 225 12.97 -1.80 16.65
C ALA A 225 13.26 -1.44 18.13
N GLY A 226 12.98 -2.37 19.06
CA GLY A 226 13.40 -2.38 20.46
C GLY A 226 13.44 -1.01 21.16
N GLN A 227 14.60 -0.35 21.10
CA GLN A 227 14.87 0.92 21.76
C GLN A 227 14.05 2.09 21.19
N ALA A 228 13.90 2.20 19.87
CA ALA A 228 13.18 3.30 19.22
C ALA A 228 11.69 3.26 19.60
N PHE A 229 11.10 2.07 19.56
CA PHE A 229 9.73 1.83 20.02
C PHE A 229 9.55 2.21 21.50
N ALA A 230 10.41 1.73 22.39
CA ALA A 230 10.28 1.96 23.82
C ALA A 230 10.36 3.45 24.19
N VAL A 231 11.21 4.23 23.50
CA VAL A 231 11.34 5.68 23.72
C VAL A 231 10.08 6.42 23.28
N ILE A 232 9.55 6.11 22.08
CA ILE A 232 8.33 6.72 21.56
C ILE A 232 7.12 6.36 22.44
N GLU A 233 6.99 5.09 22.84
CA GLU A 233 5.92 4.65 23.74
C GLU A 233 5.95 5.40 25.07
N ALA A 234 7.11 5.44 25.74
CA ALA A 234 7.25 6.14 27.01
C ALA A 234 6.94 7.64 26.88
N TRP A 235 7.32 8.27 25.76
CA TRP A 235 7.00 9.66 25.49
C TRP A 235 5.49 9.86 25.31
N LEU A 236 4.81 9.02 24.53
CA LEU A 236 3.35 9.11 24.33
C LEU A 236 2.59 8.95 25.65
N LEU A 237 2.97 7.96 26.47
CA LEU A 237 2.36 7.74 27.79
C LEU A 237 2.58 8.94 28.73
N SER A 238 3.77 9.54 28.73
CA SER A 238 4.04 10.74 29.54
C SER A 238 3.34 12.00 29.03
N ASN A 239 2.86 12.00 27.79
CA ASN A 239 2.07 13.08 27.19
C ASN A 239 0.55 12.82 27.21
N GLY A 240 0.09 11.90 28.06
CA GLY A 240 -1.32 11.72 28.39
C GLY A 240 -2.05 10.67 27.55
N CYS A 241 -1.33 9.90 26.73
CA CYS A 241 -1.87 8.68 26.12
C CYS A 241 -1.96 7.54 27.14
N GLU A 242 -2.91 6.63 26.92
CA GLU A 242 -3.19 5.48 27.77
C GLU A 242 -3.23 4.22 26.90
N ARG A 243 -2.75 3.08 27.43
CA ARG A 243 -2.91 1.79 26.74
C ARG A 243 -4.37 1.38 26.76
N ILE A 244 -4.86 0.90 25.62
CA ILE A 244 -6.20 0.30 25.52
C ILE A 244 -6.10 -1.10 26.14
N ALA A 245 -6.85 -1.32 27.22
CA ALA A 245 -6.95 -2.61 27.91
C ALA A 245 -7.98 -3.54 27.25
#